data_AF-A0A953P1C4-F1
#
_entry.id   AF-A0A953P1C4-F1
#
_cell.length_a   1.000
_cell.length_b   1.000
_cell.length_c   1.000
_cell.angle_alpha   90.00
_cell.angle_beta   90.00
_cell.angle_gamma   90.00
#
_symmetry.space_group_name_H-M   'P 1'
#
loop_
_entity.id
_entity.type
_entity.pdbx_description
1 polymer ?
#
loop_
_entity_poly.entity_id
_entity_poly.type
_entity_poly.pdbx_seq_one_letter_code
_entity_poly.pdbx_strand_id
1 'polypeptide(L)'
;MQANFSDEKLVREYLLGFLPGEERERIERRFLADSEFESFVNLVEDEIIDEYLDDAGDLTEGDRRAIEDHFLRPPERQRKLAFARMLRSRLQSKEDDAGIRPLVPPPLRPPLFSAGASAALLALVIITAGSALYIVDLRRNLQIEVAKQGALQTDLAKKQERIESLEERVRATQSGTELLAVDLNAAASRGASDEPRITLHPETRWIEARIPLVDEPAPYSVAIRTAQDVEVLSIHGLKPETSHGGSQLAFPIPAQLLPPGEYTATLSAGQGTRNPMTRKYIFTVSK
;
A
#
# COMPACT_ATOMS: atom_id res chain seq x y z
N MET A 1 -16.50 12.50 -14.77
CA MET A 1 -16.22 13.84 -14.22
C MET A 1 -17.53 14.49 -13.80
N GLN A 2 -17.82 14.51 -12.51
CA GLN A 2 -18.89 15.33 -11.92
C GLN A 2 -18.23 16.20 -10.84
N ALA A 3 -17.37 17.11 -11.26
CA ALA A 3 -16.92 18.19 -10.38
C ALA A 3 -18.11 19.15 -10.25
N ASN A 4 -18.70 19.21 -9.07
CA ASN A 4 -19.79 20.13 -8.79
C ASN A 4 -19.18 21.52 -8.54
N PHE A 5 -19.82 22.60 -8.99
CA PHE A 5 -19.41 23.99 -8.69
C PHE A 5 -19.22 24.24 -7.18
N SER A 6 -19.93 23.47 -6.36
CA SER A 6 -19.78 23.48 -4.90
C SER A 6 -18.41 22.97 -4.42
N ASP A 7 -17.79 22.02 -5.11
CA ASP A 7 -16.49 21.45 -4.72
C ASP A 7 -15.36 22.41 -5.09
N GLU A 8 -15.46 23.10 -6.24
CA GLU A 8 -14.51 24.13 -6.69
C GLU A 8 -14.44 25.30 -5.71
N LYS A 9 -15.60 25.85 -5.36
CA LYS A 9 -15.71 26.95 -4.38
C LYS A 9 -15.10 26.56 -3.03
N LEU A 10 -15.37 25.34 -2.58
CA LEU A 10 -14.92 24.85 -1.28
C LEU A 10 -13.41 24.57 -1.26
N VAL A 11 -12.85 24.07 -2.35
CA VAL A 11 -11.38 23.95 -2.54
C VAL A 11 -10.73 25.33 -2.57
N ARG A 12 -11.33 26.30 -3.26
CA ARG A 12 -10.82 27.67 -3.32
C ARG A 12 -10.79 28.32 -1.94
N GLU A 13 -11.89 28.25 -1.20
CA GLU A 13 -11.96 28.77 0.17
C GLU A 13 -10.96 28.06 1.11
N TYR A 14 -10.70 26.76 0.90
CA TYR A 14 -9.65 26.02 1.60
C TYR A 14 -8.25 26.57 1.29
N LEU A 15 -7.92 26.75 0.01
CA LEU A 15 -6.61 27.22 -0.46
C LEU A 15 -6.32 28.68 -0.07
N LEU A 16 -7.35 29.51 0.07
CA LEU A 16 -7.27 30.89 0.55
C LEU A 16 -7.31 31.00 2.08
N GLY A 17 -7.67 29.93 2.79
CA GLY A 17 -7.71 29.90 4.25
C GLY A 17 -8.99 30.49 4.86
N PHE A 18 -10.08 30.54 4.11
CA PHE A 18 -11.40 30.98 4.57
C PHE A 18 -12.24 29.87 5.21
N LEU A 19 -11.87 28.59 5.01
CA LEU A 19 -12.64 27.46 5.50
C LEU A 19 -12.54 27.29 7.04
N PRO A 20 -13.67 27.08 7.74
CA PRO A 20 -13.67 26.75 9.16
C PRO A 20 -13.08 25.35 9.43
N GLY A 21 -12.66 25.10 10.68
CA GLY A 21 -11.86 23.93 11.04
C GLY A 21 -12.45 22.56 10.68
N GLU A 22 -13.77 22.37 10.85
CA GLU A 22 -14.43 21.09 10.54
C GLU A 22 -14.45 20.78 9.04
N GLU A 23 -14.79 21.78 8.22
CA GLU A 23 -14.78 21.63 6.77
C GLU A 23 -13.35 21.47 6.23
N ARG A 24 -12.39 22.16 6.85
CA ARG A 24 -10.98 22.09 6.51
C ARG A 24 -10.44 20.68 6.70
N GLU A 25 -10.74 20.06 7.84
CA GLU A 25 -10.32 18.69 8.15
C GLU A 25 -10.93 17.67 7.18
N ARG A 26 -12.16 17.90 6.73
CA ARG A 26 -12.80 17.08 5.69
C ARG A 26 -12.02 17.14 4.37
N ILE A 27 -11.57 18.32 3.97
CA ILE A 27 -10.77 18.51 2.75
C ILE A 27 -9.39 17.89 2.88
N GLU A 28 -8.71 18.08 4.01
CA GLU A 28 -7.39 17.50 4.27
C GLU A 28 -7.42 15.97 4.22
N ARG A 29 -8.45 15.34 4.82
CA ARG A 29 -8.64 13.88 4.73
C ARG A 29 -8.87 13.40 3.29
N ARG A 30 -9.67 14.13 2.52
CA ARG A 30 -9.96 13.77 1.12
C ARG A 30 -8.72 13.94 0.25
N PHE A 31 -7.98 15.05 0.42
CA PHE A 31 -6.73 15.33 -0.28
C PHE A 31 -5.67 14.24 -0.08
N LEU A 32 -5.57 13.66 1.12
CA LEU A 32 -4.61 12.58 1.40
C LEU A 32 -5.05 11.20 0.90
N ALA A 33 -6.36 10.97 0.73
CA ALA A 33 -6.91 9.65 0.41
C ALA A 33 -7.33 9.47 -1.05
N ASP A 34 -7.56 10.56 -1.78
CA ASP A 34 -8.14 10.58 -3.12
C ASP A 34 -7.23 11.35 -4.10
N SER A 35 -6.51 10.62 -4.95
CA SER A 35 -5.61 11.19 -5.96
C SER A 35 -6.34 11.96 -7.07
N GLU A 36 -7.61 11.63 -7.35
CA GLU A 36 -8.41 12.39 -8.31
C GLU A 36 -8.76 13.76 -7.72
N PHE A 37 -9.07 13.80 -6.42
CA PHE A 37 -9.29 15.05 -5.70
C PHE A 37 -8.01 15.90 -5.56
N GLU A 38 -6.85 15.29 -5.36
CA GLU A 38 -5.55 16.01 -5.43
C GLU A 38 -5.36 16.71 -6.77
N SER A 39 -5.64 16.00 -7.88
CA SER A 39 -5.55 16.57 -9.23
C SER A 39 -6.51 17.75 -9.43
N PHE A 40 -7.70 17.67 -8.84
CA PHE A 40 -8.66 18.78 -8.84
C PHE A 40 -8.19 19.98 -8.01
N VAL A 41 -7.58 19.75 -6.84
CA VAL A 41 -6.98 20.83 -6.04
C VAL A 41 -5.88 21.53 -6.84
N ASN A 42 -5.01 20.79 -7.51
CA ASN A 42 -3.94 21.35 -8.35
C ASN A 42 -4.48 22.24 -9.48
N LEU A 43 -5.62 21.87 -10.08
CA LEU A 43 -6.30 22.68 -11.10
C LEU A 43 -6.76 24.03 -10.52
N VAL A 44 -7.42 24.01 -9.36
CA VAL A 44 -7.86 25.26 -8.69
C VAL A 44 -6.67 26.10 -8.23
N GLU A 45 -5.55 25.48 -7.84
CA GLU A 45 -4.31 26.21 -7.54
C GLU A 45 -3.76 26.95 -8.77
N ASP A 46 -3.82 26.34 -9.96
CA ASP A 46 -3.42 27.00 -11.22
C ASP A 46 -4.33 28.19 -11.54
N GLU A 47 -5.64 28.01 -11.41
CA GLU A 47 -6.63 29.08 -11.65
C GLU A 47 -6.42 30.28 -10.73
N ILE A 48 -6.15 30.06 -9.43
CA ILE A 48 -5.85 31.14 -8.47
C ILE A 48 -4.58 31.90 -8.89
N ILE A 49 -3.56 31.22 -9.40
CA ILE A 49 -2.32 31.85 -9.84
C ILE A 49 -2.57 32.70 -11.09
N ASP A 50 -3.29 32.16 -12.07
CA ASP A 50 -3.60 32.87 -13.31
C ASP A 50 -4.44 34.12 -13.03
N GLU A 51 -5.48 33.99 -12.19
CA GLU A 51 -6.33 35.12 -11.79
C GLU A 51 -5.54 36.19 -11.02
N TYR A 52 -4.64 35.78 -10.11
CA TYR A 52 -3.77 36.71 -9.38
C TYR A 52 -2.83 37.50 -10.29
N LEU A 53 -2.42 36.90 -11.41
CA LEU A 53 -1.61 37.54 -12.42
C LEU A 53 -2.41 38.48 -13.30
N ASP A 54 -3.72 38.34 -13.42
CA ASP A 54 -4.52 39.19 -14.29
C ASP A 54 -4.78 40.59 -13.71
N ASP A 55 -4.10 41.58 -14.29
CA ASP A 55 -4.17 43.00 -13.91
C ASP A 55 -5.51 43.69 -14.26
N ALA A 56 -6.40 43.03 -15.03
CA ALA A 56 -7.66 43.60 -15.52
C ALA A 56 -8.89 43.32 -14.62
N GLY A 57 -8.78 42.40 -13.65
CA GLY A 57 -9.53 42.35 -12.39
C GLY A 57 -10.93 41.69 -12.35
N ASP A 58 -10.99 40.47 -11.81
CA ASP A 58 -12.17 39.89 -11.11
C ASP A 58 -11.88 39.56 -9.62
N LEU A 59 -10.63 39.69 -9.15
CA LEU A 59 -10.22 39.42 -7.76
C LEU A 59 -10.60 40.55 -6.80
N THR A 60 -11.20 40.18 -5.67
CA THR A 60 -11.46 41.12 -4.59
C THR A 60 -10.19 41.45 -3.80
N GLU A 61 -10.15 42.62 -3.16
CA GLU A 61 -9.08 43.02 -2.22
C GLU A 61 -8.94 42.07 -1.01
N GLY A 62 -9.98 41.33 -0.68
CA GLY A 62 -9.95 40.29 0.36
C GLY A 62 -9.20 39.06 -0.12
N ASP A 63 -9.53 38.58 -1.33
CA ASP A 63 -8.91 37.41 -1.93
C ASP A 63 -7.44 37.65 -2.25
N ARG A 64 -7.09 38.84 -2.77
CA ARG A 64 -5.69 39.21 -3.04
C ARG A 64 -4.82 39.12 -1.79
N ARG A 65 -5.31 39.61 -0.64
CA ARG A 65 -4.61 39.50 0.65
C ARG A 65 -4.52 38.05 1.12
N ALA A 66 -5.60 37.27 0.99
CA ALA A 66 -5.58 35.86 1.36
C ALA A 66 -4.56 35.06 0.51
N ILE A 67 -4.39 35.42 -0.76
CA ILE A 67 -3.38 34.82 -1.62
C ILE A 67 -1.97 35.09 -1.06
N GLU A 68 -1.67 36.34 -0.74
CA GLU A 68 -0.34 36.74 -0.26
C GLU A 68 -0.05 36.19 1.15
N ASP A 69 -1.02 36.31 2.05
CA ASP A 69 -0.85 35.97 3.46
C ASP A 69 -1.00 34.47 3.74
N HIS A 70 -1.72 33.70 2.91
CA HIS A 70 -2.02 32.30 3.15
C HIS A 70 -1.59 31.39 2.00
N PHE A 71 -2.16 31.59 0.80
CA PHE A 71 -1.93 30.70 -0.34
C PHE A 71 -0.45 30.60 -0.70
N LEU A 72 0.29 31.72 -0.73
CA LEU A 72 1.70 31.79 -1.10
C LEU A 72 2.69 31.46 0.04
N ARG A 73 2.24 30.99 1.20
CA ARG A 73 3.16 30.54 2.27
C ARG A 73 4.05 29.35 1.86
N PRO A 74 3.55 28.29 1.20
CA PRO A 74 4.38 27.16 0.80
C PRO A 74 5.36 27.54 -0.31
N PRO A 75 6.64 27.10 -0.23
CA PRO A 75 7.66 27.44 -1.22
C PRO A 75 7.35 26.91 -2.63
N GLU A 76 6.57 25.84 -2.73
CA GLU A 76 6.14 25.25 -4.01
C GLU A 76 5.23 26.20 -4.79
N ARG A 77 4.25 26.83 -4.13
CA ARG A 77 3.34 27.79 -4.76
C ARG A 77 4.05 29.09 -5.16
N GLN A 78 5.03 29.53 -4.38
CA GLN A 78 5.89 30.65 -4.77
C GLN A 78 6.68 30.37 -6.05
N ARG A 79 7.23 29.15 -6.18
CA ARG A 79 7.92 28.71 -7.41
C ARG A 79 6.96 28.66 -8.60
N LYS A 80 5.75 28.13 -8.40
CA LYS A 80 4.70 28.05 -9.43
C LYS A 80 4.32 29.44 -9.95
N LEU A 81 4.09 30.40 -9.04
CA LEU A 81 3.84 31.80 -9.37
C LEU A 81 5.01 32.46 -10.12
N ALA A 82 6.25 32.24 -9.66
CA ALA A 82 7.43 32.79 -10.32
C ALA A 82 7.58 32.28 -11.76
N PHE A 83 7.28 31.00 -12.00
CA PHE A 83 7.27 30.40 -13.33
C PHE A 83 6.18 31.01 -14.22
N ALA A 84 4.95 31.12 -13.71
CA ALA A 84 3.83 31.72 -14.44
C ALA A 84 4.11 33.19 -14.83
N ARG A 85 4.70 33.99 -13.91
CA ARG A 85 5.16 35.36 -14.20
C ARG A 85 6.20 35.40 -15.32
N MET A 86 7.20 34.50 -15.28
CA MET A 86 8.22 34.42 -16.31
C MET A 86 7.59 34.11 -17.67
N LEU A 87 6.63 33.18 -17.72
CA LEU A 87 5.92 32.84 -18.94
C LEU A 87 5.10 34.03 -19.47
N ARG A 88 4.30 34.69 -18.62
CA ARG A 88 3.46 35.84 -18.98
C ARG A 88 4.27 37.03 -19.50
N SER A 89 5.38 37.35 -18.83
CA SER A 89 6.28 38.45 -19.26
C SER A 89 6.82 38.25 -20.69
N ARG A 90 7.08 36.99 -21.07
CA ARG A 90 7.58 36.64 -22.41
C ARG A 90 6.49 36.71 -23.49
N LEU A 91 5.24 36.47 -23.11
CA LEU A 91 4.09 36.58 -24.02
C LEU A 91 3.72 38.06 -24.24
N GLN A 92 3.67 38.87 -23.18
CA GLN A 92 3.34 40.30 -23.25
C GLN A 92 4.43 41.12 -23.98
N SER A 93 5.71 40.79 -23.80
CA SER A 93 6.82 41.45 -24.52
C SER A 93 6.74 41.32 -26.05
N LYS A 94 5.85 40.48 -26.58
CA LYS A 94 5.63 40.28 -28.01
C LYS A 94 4.43 41.07 -28.56
N GLU A 95 3.55 41.57 -27.70
CA GLU A 95 2.31 42.26 -28.08
C GLU A 95 2.48 43.80 -28.12
N ASP A 96 3.40 44.37 -27.33
CA ASP A 96 3.66 45.81 -27.28
C ASP A 96 4.34 46.40 -28.55
N ASP A 97 4.85 45.56 -29.46
CA ASP A 97 5.50 46.00 -30.71
C ASP A 97 4.51 46.15 -31.89
N ALA A 98 3.21 45.95 -31.64
CA ALA A 98 2.13 46.06 -32.64
C ALA A 98 1.28 47.35 -32.50
N GLY A 99 1.90 48.47 -32.13
CA GLY A 99 1.24 49.76 -32.01
C GLY A 99 0.90 50.40 -33.38
N ILE A 100 -0.38 50.42 -33.74
CA ILE A 100 -0.92 51.12 -34.92
C ILE A 100 -0.70 52.64 -34.78
N ARG A 101 0.06 53.24 -35.71
CA ARG A 101 0.26 54.70 -35.81
C ARG A 101 -0.28 55.20 -37.18
N PRO A 102 -1.03 56.32 -37.23
CA PRO A 102 -1.75 56.74 -38.44
C PRO A 102 -0.83 57.09 -39.61
N LEU A 103 -1.18 56.58 -40.80
CA LEU A 103 -0.47 56.76 -42.07
C LEU A 103 -0.40 58.23 -42.50
N VAL A 104 0.79 58.81 -42.44
CA VAL A 104 1.20 59.92 -43.32
C VAL A 104 2.47 59.47 -44.02
N PRO A 105 2.52 59.32 -45.36
CA PRO A 105 3.74 58.85 -46.03
C PRO A 105 4.68 60.02 -46.35
N PRO A 106 5.98 59.97 -45.97
CA PRO A 106 7.01 60.76 -46.62
C PRO A 106 7.72 59.95 -47.72
N PRO A 107 8.40 60.62 -48.68
CA PRO A 107 8.91 59.99 -49.88
C PRO A 107 10.22 59.22 -49.65
N LEU A 108 10.38 58.17 -50.45
CA LEU A 108 11.46 57.18 -50.41
C LEU A 108 12.85 57.79 -50.65
N ARG A 109 13.79 57.42 -49.78
CA ARG A 109 15.20 57.17 -50.15
C ARG A 109 15.68 55.87 -49.47
N PRO A 110 16.44 55.01 -50.16
CA PRO A 110 17.09 53.82 -49.56
C PRO A 110 18.36 54.28 -48.79
N PRO A 111 18.95 53.51 -47.85
CA PRO A 111 19.42 52.15 -48.17
C PRO A 111 19.61 51.13 -47.02
N LEU A 112 19.87 49.89 -47.45
CA LEU A 112 20.67 48.82 -46.82
C LEU A 112 20.14 48.04 -45.59
N PHE A 113 20.03 46.72 -45.82
CA PHE A 113 19.97 45.59 -44.88
C PHE A 113 18.98 45.69 -43.71
N SER A 114 17.78 45.14 -43.92
CA SER A 114 16.86 44.83 -42.84
C SER A 114 17.39 43.65 -42.01
N ALA A 115 17.85 43.94 -40.79
CA ALA A 115 18.08 42.96 -39.73
C ALA A 115 16.78 42.28 -39.21
N GLY A 116 15.71 42.25 -40.00
CA GLY A 116 14.43 41.63 -39.66
C GLY A 116 14.27 40.19 -40.16
N ALA A 117 15.01 39.79 -41.19
CA ALA A 117 14.91 38.41 -41.72
C ALA A 117 15.64 37.39 -40.82
N SER A 118 16.63 37.81 -40.03
CA SER A 118 17.38 36.95 -39.12
C SER A 118 16.60 36.61 -37.84
N ALA A 119 15.74 37.51 -37.36
CA ALA A 119 14.98 37.33 -36.12
C ALA A 119 13.85 36.30 -36.26
N ALA A 120 13.16 36.28 -37.41
CA ALA A 120 12.09 35.30 -37.67
C ALA A 120 12.63 33.86 -37.79
N LEU A 121 13.81 33.68 -38.40
CA LEU A 121 14.48 32.38 -38.48
C LEU A 121 14.99 31.93 -37.11
N LEU A 122 15.54 32.83 -36.30
CA LEU A 122 15.96 32.52 -34.93
C LEU A 122 14.77 32.14 -34.02
N ALA A 123 13.63 32.83 -34.14
CA ALA A 123 12.43 32.48 -33.39
C ALA A 123 11.90 31.09 -33.76
N LEU A 124 11.92 30.73 -35.05
CA LEU A 124 11.47 29.42 -35.51
C LEU A 124 12.45 28.31 -35.08
N VAL A 125 13.75 28.58 -35.07
CA VAL A 125 14.76 27.67 -34.50
C VAL A 125 14.57 27.48 -32.99
N ILE A 126 14.24 28.54 -32.25
CA ILE A 126 14.00 28.44 -30.80
C ILE A 126 12.69 27.70 -30.49
N ILE A 127 11.62 27.94 -31.24
CA ILE A 127 10.34 27.23 -31.07
C ILE A 127 10.51 25.74 -31.42
N THR A 128 11.21 25.44 -32.51
CA THR A 128 11.47 24.03 -32.89
C THR A 128 12.41 23.34 -31.91
N ALA A 129 13.46 24.02 -31.42
CA ALA A 129 14.33 23.48 -30.39
C ALA A 129 13.58 23.30 -29.05
N GLY A 130 12.76 24.27 -28.64
CA GLY A 130 11.95 24.19 -27.43
C GLY A 130 10.88 23.10 -27.51
N SER A 131 10.18 23.00 -28.64
CA SER A 131 9.22 21.93 -28.90
C SER A 131 9.90 20.56 -28.94
N ALA A 132 11.09 20.45 -29.54
CA ALA A 132 11.87 19.21 -29.53
C ALA A 132 12.32 18.83 -28.10
N LEU A 133 12.78 19.79 -27.30
CA LEU A 133 13.13 19.55 -25.90
C LEU A 133 11.91 19.14 -25.08
N TYR A 134 10.76 19.80 -25.28
CA TYR A 134 9.50 19.44 -24.63
C TYR A 134 9.01 18.04 -25.03
N ILE A 135 9.09 17.67 -26.31
CA ILE A 135 8.74 16.33 -26.79
C ILE A 135 9.69 15.27 -26.20
N VAL A 136 10.99 15.58 -26.09
CA VAL A 136 11.96 14.67 -25.47
C VAL A 136 11.69 14.49 -23.99
N ASP A 137 11.36 15.56 -23.27
CA ASP A 137 11.02 15.50 -21.84
C ASP A 137 9.72 14.73 -21.60
N LEU A 138 8.68 15.02 -22.40
CA LEU A 138 7.41 14.30 -22.37
C LEU A 138 7.59 12.81 -22.65
N ARG A 139 8.43 12.46 -23.64
CA ARG A 139 8.79 11.07 -23.94
C ARG A 139 9.58 10.41 -22.82
N ARG A 140 10.49 11.12 -22.15
CA ARG A 140 11.22 10.58 -20.98
C ARG A 140 10.28 10.23 -19.83
N ASN A 141 9.32 11.12 -19.54
CA ASN A 141 8.35 10.90 -18.46
C ASN A 141 7.40 9.73 -18.79
N LEU A 142 6.94 9.61 -20.04
CA LEU A 142 6.17 8.45 -20.50
C LEU A 142 6.97 7.14 -20.42
N GLN A 143 8.27 7.17 -20.75
CA GLN A 143 9.12 5.98 -20.66
C GLN A 143 9.35 5.52 -19.22
N ILE A 144 9.43 6.44 -18.25
CA ILE A 144 9.53 6.08 -16.84
C ILE A 144 8.26 5.35 -16.39
N GLU A 145 7.08 5.80 -16.82
CA GLU A 145 5.82 5.17 -16.45
C GLU A 145 5.64 3.80 -17.11
N VAL A 146 6.02 3.66 -18.39
CA VAL A 146 6.05 2.37 -19.08
C VAL A 146 7.08 1.42 -18.45
N ALA A 147 8.24 1.94 -18.02
CA ALA A 147 9.24 1.15 -17.33
C ALA A 147 8.76 0.67 -15.95
N LYS A 148 8.03 1.51 -15.20
CA LYS A 148 7.39 1.09 -13.94
C LYS A 148 6.35 0.00 -14.16
N GLN A 149 5.51 0.14 -15.19
CA GLN A 149 4.51 -0.88 -15.54
C GLN A 149 5.17 -2.20 -15.95
N GLY A 150 6.21 -2.14 -16.77
CA GLY A 150 7.00 -3.32 -17.14
C GLY A 150 7.65 -3.98 -15.93
N ALA A 151 8.23 -3.19 -15.01
CA ALA A 151 8.81 -3.70 -13.77
C ALA A 151 7.75 -4.39 -12.89
N LEU A 152 6.55 -3.82 -12.78
CA LEU A 152 5.45 -4.40 -12.02
C LEU A 152 4.99 -5.74 -12.62
N GLN A 153 4.86 -5.81 -13.96
CA GLN A 153 4.54 -7.07 -14.64
C GLN A 153 5.62 -8.13 -14.43
N THR A 154 6.90 -7.75 -14.48
CA THR A 154 7.98 -8.70 -14.18
C THR A 154 7.98 -9.17 -12.73
N ASP A 155 7.59 -8.31 -11.78
CA ASP A 155 7.43 -8.69 -10.37
C ASP A 155 6.26 -9.65 -10.17
N LEU A 156 5.13 -9.41 -10.83
CA LEU A 156 3.99 -10.33 -10.82
C LEU A 156 4.34 -11.69 -11.43
N ALA A 157 5.03 -11.71 -12.57
CA ALA A 157 5.49 -12.95 -13.20
C ALA A 157 6.45 -13.73 -12.28
N LYS A 158 7.40 -13.05 -11.64
CA LYS A 158 8.30 -13.67 -10.65
C LYS A 158 7.55 -14.20 -9.43
N LYS A 159 6.55 -13.47 -8.94
CA LYS A 159 5.69 -13.92 -7.83
C LYS A 159 4.87 -15.15 -8.21
N GLN A 160 4.33 -15.18 -9.43
CA GLN A 160 3.61 -16.34 -9.95
C GLN A 160 4.53 -17.55 -10.06
N GLU A 161 5.73 -17.41 -10.64
CA GLU A 161 6.73 -18.47 -10.70
C GLU A 161 7.14 -18.95 -9.29
N ARG A 162 7.29 -18.02 -8.33
CA ARG A 162 7.56 -18.36 -6.93
C ARG A 162 6.43 -19.18 -6.32
N ILE A 163 5.17 -18.79 -6.55
CA ILE A 163 4.01 -19.53 -6.05
C ILE A 163 3.95 -20.91 -6.70
N GLU A 164 4.09 -21.01 -8.02
CA GLU A 164 4.08 -22.29 -8.74
C GLU A 164 5.19 -23.22 -8.26
N SER A 165 6.41 -22.70 -8.07
CA SER A 165 7.52 -23.49 -7.51
C SER A 165 7.29 -23.90 -6.05
N LEU A 166 6.61 -23.06 -5.24
CA LEU A 166 6.24 -23.42 -3.88
C LEU A 166 5.14 -24.46 -3.88
N GLU A 167 4.14 -24.35 -4.76
CA GLU A 167 3.10 -25.35 -4.96
C GLU A 167 3.68 -26.66 -5.45
N GLU A 168 4.66 -26.64 -6.35
CA GLU A 168 5.35 -27.85 -6.82
C GLU A 168 6.18 -28.46 -5.69
N ARG A 169 6.89 -27.66 -4.89
CA ARG A 169 7.60 -28.14 -3.68
C ARG A 169 6.63 -28.69 -2.66
N VAL A 170 5.47 -28.05 -2.47
CA VAL A 170 4.42 -28.50 -1.57
C VAL A 170 3.79 -29.77 -2.11
N ARG A 171 3.49 -29.89 -3.41
CA ARG A 171 2.99 -31.13 -4.04
C ARG A 171 4.02 -32.24 -3.97
N ALA A 172 5.28 -31.99 -4.30
CA ALA A 172 6.36 -32.96 -4.16
C ALA A 172 6.57 -33.37 -2.69
N THR A 173 6.32 -32.46 -1.75
CA THR A 173 6.32 -32.77 -0.31
C THR A 173 5.06 -33.53 0.09
N GLN A 174 3.87 -33.17 -0.39
CA GLN A 174 2.56 -33.79 -0.07
C GLN A 174 2.39 -35.15 -0.72
N SER A 175 2.91 -35.36 -1.93
CA SER A 175 3.06 -36.68 -2.56
C SER A 175 4.01 -37.60 -1.78
N GLY A 176 4.78 -37.07 -0.82
CA GLY A 176 5.54 -37.83 0.17
C GLY A 176 5.16 -37.54 1.63
N THR A 177 3.97 -36.96 1.89
CA THR A 177 3.47 -36.68 3.24
C THR A 177 2.05 -37.21 3.36
N GLU A 178 1.92 -38.50 3.66
CA GLU A 178 0.71 -39.00 4.33
C GLU A 178 0.65 -38.37 5.73
N LEU A 179 -0.13 -37.29 5.85
CA LEU A 179 -0.54 -36.71 7.13
C LEU A 179 -1.54 -37.67 7.77
N LEU A 180 -1.09 -38.42 8.79
CA LEU A 180 -1.99 -39.18 9.64
C LEU A 180 -2.54 -38.22 10.70
N ALA A 181 -3.80 -37.81 10.54
CA ALA A 181 -4.53 -37.09 11.58
C ALA A 181 -4.85 -38.07 12.71
N VAL A 182 -4.38 -37.79 13.92
CA VAL A 182 -4.61 -38.66 15.08
C VAL A 182 -5.39 -37.87 16.13
N ASP A 183 -6.64 -38.26 16.32
CA ASP A 183 -7.48 -37.74 17.40
C ASP A 183 -7.07 -38.42 18.72
N LEU A 184 -6.47 -37.64 19.64
CA LEU A 184 -6.16 -38.10 20.99
C LEU A 184 -7.41 -37.99 21.86
N ASN A 185 -8.37 -38.88 21.62
CA ASN A 185 -9.59 -38.94 22.41
C ASN A 185 -9.30 -39.43 23.84
N ALA A 186 -9.81 -38.69 24.82
CA ALA A 186 -9.66 -39.01 26.22
C ALA A 186 -10.31 -40.37 26.56
N ALA A 187 -9.51 -41.40 26.80
CA ALA A 187 -9.93 -42.63 27.47
C ALA A 187 -10.14 -42.39 28.98
N ALA A 188 -10.85 -41.31 29.35
CA ALA A 188 -11.12 -40.95 30.73
C ALA A 188 -12.61 -40.64 30.94
N SER A 189 -13.46 -41.59 30.58
CA SER A 189 -14.73 -41.81 31.28
C SER A 189 -15.34 -43.14 30.86
N ARG A 190 -15.13 -44.13 31.74
CA ARG A 190 -16.05 -45.26 31.99
C ARG A 190 -15.94 -46.45 31.00
N GLY A 191 -15.03 -47.38 31.31
CA GLY A 191 -15.28 -48.82 31.14
C GLY A 191 -15.00 -49.47 29.78
N ALA A 192 -13.96 -49.05 29.03
CA ALA A 192 -13.47 -49.83 27.90
C ALA A 192 -11.94 -49.90 27.95
N SER A 193 -11.43 -51.12 28.04
CA SER A 193 -10.04 -51.52 28.17
C SER A 193 -9.33 -51.56 26.81
N ASP A 194 -9.32 -50.44 26.10
CA ASP A 194 -8.60 -50.30 24.84
C ASP A 194 -7.80 -48.99 24.88
N GLU A 195 -6.51 -49.11 25.13
CA GLU A 195 -5.58 -47.97 25.13
C GLU A 195 -5.48 -47.41 23.70
N PRO A 196 -5.52 -46.08 23.51
CA PRO A 196 -5.42 -45.50 22.17
C PRO A 196 -4.06 -45.81 21.56
N ARG A 197 -4.06 -46.69 20.55
CA ARG A 197 -2.88 -47.11 19.81
C ARG A 197 -2.77 -46.34 18.50
N ILE A 198 -1.64 -45.66 18.31
CA ILE A 198 -1.31 -44.90 17.12
C ILE A 198 -0.36 -45.73 16.27
N THR A 199 -0.78 -46.15 15.09
CA THR A 199 0.09 -46.83 14.13
C THR A 199 0.72 -45.79 13.20
N LEU A 200 2.03 -45.59 13.30
CA LEU A 200 2.80 -44.70 12.44
C LEU A 200 3.39 -45.47 11.28
N HIS A 201 3.04 -45.07 10.06
CA HIS A 201 3.69 -45.60 8.87
C HIS A 201 5.13 -45.09 8.78
N PRO A 202 6.08 -45.88 8.24
CA PRO A 202 7.49 -45.49 8.14
C PRO A 202 7.72 -44.18 7.37
N GLU A 203 6.76 -43.78 6.53
CA GLU A 203 6.82 -42.58 5.69
C GLU A 203 6.17 -41.34 6.34
N THR A 204 5.52 -41.48 7.49
CA THR A 204 4.88 -40.36 8.20
C THR A 204 5.95 -39.42 8.78
N ARG A 205 5.96 -38.15 8.33
CA ARG A 205 6.91 -37.13 8.82
C ARG A 205 6.36 -36.27 9.95
N TRP A 206 5.05 -35.99 9.93
CA TRP A 206 4.35 -35.13 10.88
C TRP A 206 3.03 -35.77 11.28
N ILE A 207 2.71 -35.67 12.57
CA ILE A 207 1.45 -36.13 13.16
C ILE A 207 0.71 -34.88 13.62
N GLU A 208 -0.53 -34.68 13.17
CA GLU A 208 -1.38 -33.63 13.73
C GLU A 208 -2.12 -34.21 14.94
N ALA A 209 -1.70 -33.80 16.14
CA ALA A 209 -2.34 -34.22 17.38
C ALA A 209 -3.49 -33.27 17.72
N ARG A 210 -4.69 -33.84 17.93
CA ARG A 210 -5.89 -33.09 18.28
C ARG A 210 -6.38 -33.47 19.68
N ILE A 211 -6.54 -32.47 20.54
CA ILE A 211 -7.08 -32.64 21.90
C ILE A 211 -8.37 -31.83 22.02
N PRO A 212 -9.56 -32.46 22.20
CA PRO A 212 -10.79 -31.73 22.44
C PRO A 212 -10.77 -31.08 23.84
N LEU A 213 -11.17 -29.82 23.89
CA LEU A 213 -11.28 -29.00 25.09
C LEU A 213 -12.75 -28.91 25.53
N VAL A 214 -12.97 -29.07 26.83
CA VAL A 214 -14.30 -28.97 27.46
C VAL A 214 -14.44 -27.68 28.28
N ASP A 215 -13.33 -27.02 28.61
CA ASP A 215 -13.25 -25.94 29.59
C ASP A 215 -12.83 -24.59 28.97
N GLU A 216 -12.96 -23.52 29.77
CA GLU A 216 -12.76 -22.11 29.39
C GLU A 216 -11.38 -21.76 28.76
N PRO A 217 -11.30 -20.70 27.95
CA PRO A 217 -10.10 -20.32 27.21
C PRO A 217 -8.99 -19.78 28.14
N ALA A 218 -8.03 -20.64 28.48
CA ALA A 218 -6.74 -20.27 29.04
C ALA A 218 -5.62 -20.57 28.04
N PRO A 219 -4.43 -19.95 28.15
CA PRO A 219 -3.26 -20.44 27.43
C PRO A 219 -2.95 -21.86 27.90
N TYR A 220 -2.93 -22.81 26.96
CA TYR A 220 -2.61 -24.21 27.24
C TYR A 220 -1.14 -24.49 26.96
N SER A 221 -0.56 -25.39 27.75
CA SER A 221 0.74 -25.98 27.48
C SER A 221 0.60 -27.50 27.40
N VAL A 222 1.31 -28.11 26.46
CA VAL A 222 1.36 -29.57 26.32
C VAL A 222 2.81 -30.02 26.43
N ALA A 223 3.06 -30.95 27.34
CA ALA A 223 4.34 -31.62 27.48
C ALA A 223 4.16 -33.12 27.21
N ILE A 224 4.94 -33.67 26.29
CA ILE A 224 4.95 -35.10 25.95
C ILE A 224 6.18 -35.72 26.58
N ARG A 225 5.96 -36.79 27.34
CA ARG A 225 7.01 -37.55 28.02
C ARG A 225 6.95 -39.02 27.63
N THR A 226 8.09 -39.69 27.62
CA THR A 226 8.17 -41.15 27.49
C THR A 226 7.72 -41.84 28.78
N ALA A 227 7.53 -43.16 28.74
CA ALA A 227 7.34 -43.99 29.96
C ALA A 227 8.49 -43.88 30.99
N GLN A 228 9.67 -43.40 30.57
CA GLN A 228 10.84 -43.18 31.43
C GLN A 228 10.86 -41.75 32.03
N ASP A 229 9.76 -41.00 31.90
CA ASP A 229 9.59 -39.59 32.32
C ASP A 229 10.57 -38.60 31.64
N VAL A 230 11.13 -38.98 30.49
CA VAL A 230 11.98 -38.09 29.68
C VAL A 230 11.09 -37.20 28.81
N GLU A 231 11.27 -35.88 28.91
CA GLU A 231 10.55 -34.90 28.09
C GLU A 231 11.07 -34.89 26.66
N VAL A 232 10.15 -35.12 25.72
CA VAL A 232 10.43 -35.23 24.28
C VAL A 232 10.01 -33.96 23.54
N LEU A 233 8.91 -33.35 23.99
CA LEU A 233 8.34 -32.17 23.37
C LEU A 233 7.59 -31.36 24.43
N SER A 234 7.77 -30.04 24.43
CA SER A 234 6.97 -29.13 25.23
C SER A 234 6.59 -27.92 24.39
N ILE A 235 5.30 -27.63 24.33
CA ILE A 235 4.74 -26.51 23.58
C ILE A 235 3.93 -25.66 24.55
N HIS A 236 4.23 -24.36 24.57
CA HIS A 236 3.58 -23.38 25.44
C HIS A 236 2.71 -22.42 24.65
N GLY A 237 1.68 -21.88 25.29
CA GLY A 237 0.85 -20.80 24.72
C GLY A 237 -0.05 -21.24 23.58
N LEU A 238 -0.44 -22.53 23.54
CA LEU A 238 -1.38 -23.04 22.56
C LEU A 238 -2.74 -22.37 22.76
N LYS A 239 -3.27 -21.82 21.66
CA LYS A 239 -4.59 -21.19 21.62
C LYS A 239 -5.63 -22.20 21.15
N PRO A 240 -6.82 -22.22 21.76
CA PRO A 240 -7.91 -23.07 21.29
C PRO A 240 -8.40 -22.64 19.92
N GLU A 241 -8.57 -23.61 19.02
CA GLU A 241 -9.28 -23.43 17.76
C GLU A 241 -10.74 -23.86 17.93
N THR A 242 -11.68 -23.01 17.51
CA THR A 242 -13.11 -23.35 17.49
C THR A 242 -13.42 -24.21 16.27
N SER A 243 -13.86 -25.45 16.51
CA SER A 243 -14.32 -26.37 15.49
C SER A 243 -15.82 -26.64 15.66
N HIS A 244 -16.48 -27.13 14.60
CA HIS A 244 -17.94 -27.34 14.54
C HIS A 244 -18.52 -28.24 15.66
N GLY A 245 -17.68 -28.90 16.47
CA GLY A 245 -18.06 -29.76 17.60
C GLY A 245 -17.49 -29.37 18.97
N GLY A 246 -16.86 -28.19 19.11
CA GLY A 246 -16.28 -27.73 20.37
C GLY A 246 -14.98 -26.95 20.18
N SER A 247 -14.32 -26.63 21.29
CA SER A 247 -12.98 -26.06 21.26
C SER A 247 -11.95 -27.20 21.22
N GLN A 248 -10.89 -27.08 20.42
CA GLN A 248 -9.86 -28.11 20.32
C GLN A 248 -8.47 -27.48 20.21
N LEU A 249 -7.45 -28.20 20.65
CA LEU A 249 -6.04 -27.87 20.40
C LEU A 249 -5.54 -28.78 19.29
N ALA A 250 -5.07 -28.19 18.19
CA ALA A 250 -4.35 -28.87 17.13
C ALA A 250 -2.89 -28.41 17.17
N PHE A 251 -1.95 -29.35 17.18
CA PHE A 251 -0.53 -29.03 17.09
C PHE A 251 0.25 -30.13 16.34
N PRO A 252 1.24 -29.74 15.49
CA PRO A 252 2.04 -30.70 14.75
C PRO A 252 3.15 -31.29 15.62
N ILE A 253 3.34 -32.61 15.53
CA ILE A 253 4.43 -33.34 16.18
C ILE A 253 5.28 -34.01 15.09
N PRO A 254 6.60 -33.78 15.02
CA PRO A 254 7.48 -34.54 14.15
C PRO A 254 7.48 -36.03 14.55
N ALA A 255 7.19 -36.94 13.62
CA ALA A 255 7.15 -38.38 13.89
C ALA A 255 8.51 -38.94 14.34
N GLN A 256 9.61 -38.28 13.98
CA GLN A 256 10.97 -38.64 14.39
C GLN A 256 11.20 -38.50 15.91
N LEU A 257 10.44 -37.63 16.57
CA LEU A 257 10.52 -37.45 18.02
C LEU A 257 9.74 -38.53 18.78
N LEU A 258 8.88 -39.29 18.11
CA LEU A 258 8.05 -40.33 18.70
C LEU A 258 8.41 -41.72 18.14
N PRO A 259 9.59 -42.29 18.49
CA PRO A 259 9.85 -43.68 18.19
C PRO A 259 8.81 -44.61 18.84
N PRO A 260 8.63 -45.86 18.36
CA PRO A 260 7.66 -46.78 18.93
C PRO A 260 7.86 -46.97 20.43
N GLY A 261 6.78 -46.82 21.20
CA GLY A 261 6.83 -46.81 22.65
C GLY A 261 5.59 -46.18 23.28
N GLU A 262 5.57 -46.15 24.60
CA GLU A 262 4.50 -45.56 25.40
C GLU A 262 4.85 -44.12 25.79
N TYR A 263 3.86 -43.23 25.66
CA TYR A 263 3.99 -41.81 25.92
C TYR A 263 2.84 -41.29 26.78
N THR A 264 3.13 -40.25 27.56
CA THR A 264 2.16 -39.48 28.32
C THR A 264 2.21 -38.03 27.88
N ALA A 265 1.14 -37.54 27.27
CA ALA A 265 0.92 -36.12 27.05
C ALA A 265 0.24 -35.51 28.27
N THR A 266 0.82 -34.45 28.82
CA THR A 266 0.28 -33.69 29.93
C THR A 266 -0.17 -32.33 29.42
N LEU A 267 -1.48 -32.09 29.43
CA LEU A 267 -2.09 -30.81 29.15
C LEU A 267 -2.19 -30.01 30.45
N SER A 268 -1.65 -28.80 30.46
CA SER A 268 -1.75 -27.86 31.58
C SER A 268 -2.41 -26.56 31.13
N ALA A 269 -3.41 -26.10 31.87
CA ALA A 269 -4.08 -24.81 31.66
C ALA A 269 -3.73 -23.83 32.77
N GLY A 270 -3.53 -22.55 32.42
CA GLY A 270 -3.32 -21.49 33.41
C GLY A 270 -1.97 -21.57 34.13
N GLN A 271 -0.86 -21.59 33.37
CA GLN A 271 0.49 -21.55 33.91
C GLN A 271 0.64 -20.34 34.87
N GLY A 272 0.96 -20.60 36.15
CA GLY A 272 1.06 -19.56 37.19
C GLY A 272 -0.21 -19.36 38.04
N THR A 273 -1.28 -20.12 37.80
CA THR A 273 -2.46 -20.14 38.69
C THR A 273 -2.23 -21.00 39.92
N ARG A 274 -2.91 -20.70 41.04
CA ARG A 274 -2.78 -21.40 42.33
C ARG A 274 -3.17 -22.89 42.26
N ASN A 275 -3.88 -23.30 41.21
CA ASN A 275 -4.26 -24.69 40.95
C ASN A 275 -4.36 -24.93 39.43
N PRO A 276 -3.26 -25.24 38.73
CA PRO A 276 -3.27 -25.46 37.30
C PRO A 276 -4.05 -26.74 36.97
N MET A 277 -5.03 -26.62 36.08
CA MET A 277 -5.78 -27.78 35.60
C MET A 277 -4.86 -28.63 34.75
N THR A 278 -4.63 -29.87 35.19
CA THR A 278 -3.73 -30.82 34.52
C THR A 278 -4.49 -32.06 34.10
N ARG A 279 -4.45 -32.38 32.80
CA ARG A 279 -5.01 -33.63 32.23
C ARG A 279 -3.89 -34.44 31.61
N LYS A 280 -3.91 -35.76 31.85
CA LYS A 280 -2.92 -36.70 31.30
C LYS A 280 -3.59 -37.59 30.26
N TYR A 281 -2.88 -37.80 29.16
CA TYR A 281 -3.30 -38.62 28.03
C TYR A 281 -2.19 -39.63 27.76
N ILE A 282 -2.48 -40.91 27.91
CA ILE A 282 -1.54 -41.99 27.63
C ILE A 282 -1.85 -42.50 26.23
N PHE A 283 -0.82 -42.69 25.42
CA PHE A 283 -0.95 -43.25 24.09
C PHE A 283 0.28 -44.09 23.74
N THR A 284 0.06 -45.11 22.92
CA THR A 284 1.11 -46.02 22.48
C THR A 284 1.36 -45.84 21.00
N VAL A 285 2.62 -45.63 20.64
CA VAL A 285 3.07 -45.51 19.26
C VAL A 285 3.61 -46.85 18.79
N SER A 286 3.04 -47.41 17.73
CA SER A 286 3.56 -48.60 17.04
C SER A 286 3.89 -48.28 15.59
N LYS A 287 4.82 -49.04 15.00
CA LYS A 287 5.06 -49.08 13.54
C LYS A 287 4.29 -50.22 12.90
#